data_AF-A0A834EWY5-F1
#
_entry.id   AF-A0A834EWY5-F1
#
_cell.length_a   1.000
_cell.length_b   1.000
_cell.length_c   1.000
_cell.angle_alpha   90.00
_cell.angle_beta   90.00
_cell.angle_gamma   90.00
#
_symmetry.space_group_name_H-M   'P 1'
#
loop_
_entity.id
_entity.type
_entity.pdbx_description
1 polymer ?
#
loop_
_entity_poly.entity_id
_entity_poly.type
_entity_poly.pdbx_seq_one_letter_code
_entity_poly.pdbx_strand_id
1 'polypeptide(L)'
;MTPGTEPALTPDEWLGGINRDPVLMSLKEGYKKSSKMVFKAPIKEKKSVVVNGIDLLENVPPRTENELLRMFFRQQDEIRRLKEELAQKDIRIRQLQLELKNLRNSPKNC
;
A
#
# COMPACT_ATOMS: atom_id res chain seq x y z
N MET A 1 -8.25 -44.05 -3.69
CA MET A 1 -8.87 -42.89 -4.33
C MET A 1 -8.02 -41.68 -4.00
N THR A 2 -7.70 -40.84 -4.99
CA THR A 2 -6.74 -39.72 -4.84
C THR A 2 -7.43 -38.41 -5.18
N PRO A 3 -7.13 -37.28 -4.52
CA PRO A 3 -7.66 -35.97 -4.92
C PRO A 3 -7.39 -35.67 -6.40
N GLY A 4 -8.44 -35.28 -7.11
CA GLY A 4 -8.42 -34.94 -8.52
C GLY A 4 -8.08 -33.47 -8.79
N THR A 5 -8.08 -33.09 -10.08
CA THR A 5 -7.79 -31.72 -10.53
C THR A 5 -9.02 -30.85 -10.67
N GLU A 6 -10.22 -31.41 -10.47
CA GLU A 6 -11.47 -30.67 -10.55
C GLU A 6 -11.75 -29.98 -9.21
N PRO A 7 -12.07 -28.67 -9.23
CA PRO A 7 -12.41 -27.96 -8.00
C PRO A 7 -13.73 -28.50 -7.43
N ALA A 8 -13.77 -28.72 -6.12
CA ALA A 8 -14.98 -29.17 -5.42
C ALA A 8 -16.02 -28.04 -5.21
N LEU A 9 -15.60 -26.79 -5.38
CA LEU A 9 -16.36 -25.58 -5.10
C LEU A 9 -16.08 -24.50 -6.14
N THR A 10 -17.09 -23.66 -6.39
CA THR A 10 -16.93 -22.39 -7.09
C THR A 10 -16.36 -21.31 -6.15
N PRO A 11 -15.80 -20.20 -6.67
CA PRO A 11 -15.29 -19.12 -5.84
C PRO A 11 -16.34 -18.52 -4.89
N ASP A 12 -17.58 -18.32 -5.36
CA ASP A 12 -18.66 -17.75 -4.56
C ASP A 12 -19.05 -18.67 -3.39
N GLU A 13 -19.06 -19.98 -3.60
CA GLU A 13 -19.31 -20.95 -2.54
C GLU A 13 -18.20 -20.94 -1.48
N TRP A 14 -16.94 -20.86 -1.89
CA TRP A 14 -15.81 -20.78 -0.96
C TRP A 14 -15.82 -19.46 -0.17
N LEU A 15 -16.07 -18.33 -0.84
CA LEU A 15 -16.21 -17.02 -0.19
C LEU A 15 -17.43 -16.96 0.73
N GLY A 16 -18.49 -17.72 0.43
CA GLY A 16 -19.64 -17.92 1.29
C GLY A 16 -19.39 -18.84 2.50
N GLY A 17 -18.18 -19.35 2.67
CA GLY A 17 -17.79 -20.20 3.80
C GLY A 17 -18.23 -21.66 3.69
N ILE A 18 -18.61 -22.12 2.50
CA ILE A 18 -18.96 -23.52 2.27
C ILE A 18 -17.69 -24.37 2.25
N ASN A 19 -17.72 -25.49 2.98
CA ASN A 19 -16.63 -26.48 3.00
C ASN A 19 -17.09 -27.80 2.37
N ARG A 20 -16.30 -28.34 1.43
CA ARG A 20 -16.54 -29.64 0.77
C ARG A 20 -15.23 -30.40 0.59
N ASP A 21 -15.31 -31.72 0.70
CA ASP A 21 -14.18 -32.61 0.43
C ASP A 21 -13.75 -32.57 -1.05
N PRO A 22 -12.47 -32.85 -1.34
CA PRO A 22 -11.96 -32.84 -2.72
C PRO A 22 -12.61 -33.94 -3.57
N VAL A 23 -12.87 -33.62 -4.85
CA VAL A 23 -13.34 -34.60 -5.83
C VAL A 23 -12.24 -35.65 -6.04
N LEU A 24 -12.55 -36.91 -5.77
CA LEU A 24 -11.57 -38.00 -5.89
C LEU A 24 -11.61 -38.63 -7.29
N MET A 25 -10.45 -39.06 -7.77
CA MET A 25 -10.30 -39.84 -9.00
C MET A 25 -9.55 -41.15 -8.78
N SER A 26 -9.77 -42.10 -9.69
CA SER A 26 -8.98 -43.33 -9.80
C SER A 26 -7.77 -43.08 -10.70
N LEU A 27 -6.60 -43.58 -10.29
CA LEU A 27 -5.39 -43.59 -11.10
C LEU A 27 -5.11 -44.95 -11.76
N LYS A 28 -6.02 -45.92 -11.58
CA LYS A 28 -5.84 -47.30 -12.04
C LYS A 28 -5.70 -47.39 -13.57
N GLU A 29 -6.46 -46.61 -14.31
CA GLU A 29 -6.41 -46.52 -15.78
C GLU A 29 -5.42 -45.45 -16.31
N GLY A 30 -4.58 -44.89 -15.42
CA GLY A 30 -3.64 -43.81 -15.74
C GLY A 30 -4.28 -42.42 -15.75
N TYR A 31 -3.45 -41.38 -15.68
CA TYR A 31 -3.91 -39.99 -15.66
C TYR A 31 -4.30 -39.51 -17.06
N LYS A 32 -5.57 -39.11 -17.23
CA LYS A 32 -6.05 -38.44 -18.44
C LYS A 32 -6.29 -36.96 -18.14
N LYS A 33 -5.51 -36.09 -18.78
CA LYS A 33 -5.69 -34.64 -18.68
C LYS A 33 -7.00 -34.24 -19.34
N SER A 34 -8.01 -33.86 -18.57
CA SER A 34 -9.23 -33.23 -19.13
C SER A 34 -8.87 -31.87 -19.73
N SER A 35 -9.52 -31.54 -20.87
CA SER A 35 -9.31 -30.27 -21.56
C SER A 35 -9.73 -29.11 -20.64
N LYS A 36 -8.76 -28.30 -20.21
CA LYS A 36 -8.97 -27.28 -19.18
C LYS A 36 -9.78 -26.09 -19.73
N MET A 37 -10.83 -25.71 -19.01
CA MET A 37 -11.31 -24.32 -19.03
C MET A 37 -10.14 -23.44 -18.57
N VAL A 38 -9.56 -22.67 -19.50
CA VAL A 38 -8.48 -21.74 -19.20
C VAL A 38 -9.09 -20.57 -18.41
N PHE A 39 -8.73 -20.44 -17.14
CA PHE A 39 -9.07 -19.23 -16.39
C PHE A 39 -8.35 -18.05 -17.04
N LYS A 40 -9.09 -17.25 -17.82
CA LYS A 40 -8.63 -15.93 -18.24
C LYS A 40 -8.95 -14.96 -17.12
N ALA A 41 -7.93 -14.58 -16.34
CA ALA A 41 -8.07 -13.52 -15.36
C ALA A 41 -8.64 -12.27 -16.05
N PRO A 42 -9.71 -11.65 -15.51
CA PRO A 42 -10.21 -10.40 -16.05
C PRO A 42 -9.08 -9.37 -16.04
N ILE A 43 -8.78 -8.78 -17.20
CA ILE A 43 -7.88 -7.64 -17.30
C ILE A 43 -8.62 -6.48 -16.64
N LYS A 44 -8.39 -6.26 -15.34
CA LYS A 44 -8.90 -5.08 -14.65
C LYS A 44 -8.18 -3.88 -15.23
N GLU A 45 -8.89 -3.03 -15.95
CA GLU A 45 -8.43 -1.68 -16.26
C GLU A 45 -8.06 -1.00 -14.94
N LYS A 46 -6.79 -0.62 -14.79
CA LYS A 46 -6.30 0.14 -13.63
C LYS A 46 -6.85 1.57 -13.71
N LYS A 47 -8.11 1.76 -13.34
CA LYS A 47 -8.63 3.12 -13.08
C LYS A 47 -7.96 3.61 -11.81
N SER A 48 -7.19 4.69 -11.90
CA SER A 48 -6.57 5.31 -10.73
C SER A 48 -7.69 5.78 -9.81
N VAL A 49 -7.77 5.16 -8.63
CA VAL A 49 -8.72 5.56 -7.60
C VAL A 49 -8.00 6.60 -6.76
N VAL A 50 -8.24 7.87 -7.04
CA VAL A 50 -7.77 8.99 -6.22
C VAL A 50 -8.80 9.22 -5.12
N VAL A 51 -8.38 9.12 -3.86
CA VAL A 51 -9.21 9.49 -2.69
C VAL A 51 -8.42 10.49 -1.85
N ASN A 52 -9.03 11.64 -1.54
CA ASN A 52 -8.47 12.69 -0.68
C ASN A 52 -7.06 13.20 -1.08
N GLY A 53 -6.74 13.27 -2.38
CA GLY A 53 -5.46 13.82 -2.85
C GLY A 53 -4.23 12.98 -2.52
N ILE A 54 -4.40 11.85 -1.82
CA ILE A 54 -3.38 10.84 -1.63
C ILE A 54 -3.57 9.82 -2.74
N ASP A 55 -2.55 9.73 -3.59
CA ASP A 55 -2.41 8.62 -4.53
C ASP A 55 -2.16 7.38 -3.66
N LEU A 56 -3.13 6.45 -3.57
CA LEU A 56 -3.01 5.17 -2.82
C LEU A 56 -1.79 4.33 -3.27
N LEU A 57 -1.06 4.78 -4.30
CA LEU A 57 0.22 4.29 -4.78
C LEU A 57 1.44 4.71 -3.94
N GLU A 58 1.34 5.61 -2.96
CA GLU A 58 2.52 6.07 -2.20
C GLU A 58 3.25 4.92 -1.46
N ASN A 59 2.54 3.85 -1.11
CA ASN A 59 3.10 2.63 -0.51
C ASN A 59 3.21 1.44 -1.49
N VAL A 60 2.91 1.65 -2.77
CA VAL A 60 3.05 0.61 -3.80
C VAL A 60 4.39 0.84 -4.50
N PRO A 61 5.31 -0.16 -4.51
CA PRO A 61 6.58 -0.01 -5.20
C PRO A 61 6.36 0.37 -6.68
N PRO A 62 7.03 1.43 -7.19
CA PRO A 62 6.87 1.87 -8.57
C PRO A 62 7.26 0.72 -9.50
N ARG A 63 6.41 0.41 -10.48
CA ARG A 63 6.60 -0.73 -11.39
C ARG A 63 7.09 -0.31 -12.77
N THR A 64 7.22 1.00 -13.00
CA THR A 64 7.74 1.59 -14.24
C THR A 64 8.69 2.74 -13.94
N GLU A 65 9.62 3.02 -14.86
CA GLU A 65 10.57 4.13 -14.76
C GLU A 65 9.86 5.50 -14.65
N ASN A 66 8.77 5.69 -15.40
CA ASN A 66 7.97 6.92 -15.36
C ASN A 66 7.30 7.15 -13.99
N GLU A 67 6.82 6.09 -13.34
CA GLU A 67 6.28 6.16 -11.98
C GLU A 67 7.39 6.50 -10.98
N LEU A 68 8.55 5.85 -11.11
CA LEU A 68 9.71 6.11 -10.25
C LEU A 68 10.16 7.57 -10.34
N LEU A 69 10.28 8.12 -11.55
CA LEU A 69 10.68 9.51 -11.76
C LEU A 69 9.69 10.51 -11.14
N ARG A 70 8.37 10.26 -11.27
CA ARG A 70 7.35 11.09 -10.63
C ARG A 70 7.43 11.03 -9.11
N MET A 71 7.60 9.83 -8.53
CA MET A 71 7.75 9.68 -7.07
C MET A 71 9.02 10.35 -6.57
N PHE A 72 10.13 10.24 -7.30
CA PHE A 72 11.39 10.91 -6.96
C PHE A 72 11.23 12.43 -6.86
N PHE A 73 10.62 13.08 -7.86
CA PHE A 73 10.41 14.53 -7.81
C PHE A 73 9.45 14.95 -6.69
N ARG A 74 8.35 14.19 -6.48
CA ARG A 74 7.45 14.44 -5.34
C ARG A 74 8.18 14.36 -4.01
N GLN A 75 9.00 13.33 -3.81
CA GLN A 75 9.81 13.19 -2.59
C GLN A 75 10.84 14.31 -2.44
N GLN A 76 11.48 14.74 -3.53
CA GLN A 76 12.42 15.87 -3.49
C GLN A 76 11.75 17.18 -3.04
N ASP A 77 10.55 17.46 -3.53
CA ASP A 77 9.79 18.64 -3.15
C ASP A 77 9.36 18.59 -1.68
N GLU A 78 8.91 17.42 -1.22
CA GLU A 78 8.52 17.22 0.18
C GLU A 78 9.72 17.39 1.12
N ILE A 79 10.88 16.80 0.78
CA ILE A 79 12.11 16.99 1.54
C ILE A 79 12.49 18.47 1.61
N ARG A 80 12.32 19.22 0.53
CA ARG A 80 12.60 20.67 0.51
C ARG A 80 11.65 21.42 1.44
N ARG A 81 10.35 21.12 1.38
CA ARG A 81 9.32 21.71 2.23
C ARG A 81 9.59 21.44 3.71
N LEU A 82 9.88 20.18 4.06
CA LEU A 82 10.15 19.77 5.44
C LEU A 82 11.42 20.42 5.99
N LYS A 83 12.47 20.58 5.18
CA LYS A 83 13.69 21.30 5.58
C LYS A 83 13.41 22.77 5.91
N GLU A 84 12.62 23.44 5.07
CA GLU A 84 12.22 24.84 5.29
C GLU A 84 11.39 24.96 6.58
N GLU A 85 10.42 24.06 6.76
CA GLU A 85 9.57 24.02 7.94
C GLU A 85 10.37 23.77 9.23
N LEU A 86 11.38 22.90 9.18
CA LEU A 86 12.29 22.64 10.29
C LEU A 86 13.13 23.88 10.63
N ALA A 87 13.70 24.54 9.62
CA ALA A 87 14.49 25.75 9.81
C ALA A 87 13.67 26.88 10.47
N GLN A 88 12.41 27.05 10.07
CA GLN A 88 11.50 28.03 10.66
C GLN A 88 11.18 27.69 12.13
N LYS A 89 10.92 26.43 12.44
CA LYS A 89 10.70 25.96 13.82
C LYS A 89 11.92 26.22 14.70
N ASP A 90 13.13 25.98 14.19
CA ASP A 90 14.37 26.26 14.92
C ASP A 90 14.54 27.75 15.23
N ILE A 91 14.21 28.64 14.28
CA ILE A 91 14.21 30.09 14.51
C ILE A 91 13.22 30.46 15.62
N ARG A 92 12.00 29.91 15.57
CA ARG A 92 10.97 30.20 16.59
C ARG A 92 11.39 29.73 17.97
N ILE A 93 12.01 28.56 18.08
CA ILE A 93 12.53 28.03 19.34
C ILE A 93 13.61 28.96 19.91
N ARG A 94 14.58 29.38 19.10
CA ARG A 94 15.64 30.31 19.54
C ARG A 94 15.07 31.64 20.03
N GLN A 95 14.08 32.18 19.32
CA GLN A 95 13.41 33.42 19.70
C GLN A 95 12.69 33.30 21.06
N LEU A 96 11.91 32.22 21.25
CA LEU A 96 11.22 31.97 22.51
C LEU A 96 12.19 31.74 23.68
N GLN A 97 13.30 31.03 23.45
CA GLN A 97 14.34 30.86 24.45
C GLN A 97 14.94 32.20 24.89
N LEU A 98 15.13 33.14 23.96
CA LEU A 98 15.60 34.48 24.27
C LEU A 98 14.57 35.30 25.05
N GLU A 99 13.29 35.26 24.66
CA GLU A 99 12.20 35.92 25.38
C GLU A 99 12.10 35.44 26.83
N LEU A 100 12.17 34.12 27.05
CA LEU A 100 12.19 33.53 28.40
C LEU A 100 13.40 33.99 29.21
N LYS A 101 14.59 34.04 28.59
CA LYS A 101 15.80 34.54 29.25
C LYS A 101 15.67 36.01 29.66
N ASN A 102 15.08 36.83 28.79
CA ASN A 102 14.85 38.26 29.07
C ASN A 102 13.84 38.46 30.19
N LEU A 103 12.73 37.70 30.20
CA LEU A 103 11.76 37.73 31.29
C LEU A 103 12.37 37.30 32.62
N ARG A 104 13.20 36.26 32.62
CA ARG A 104 13.91 35.81 33.83
C ARG A 104 14.89 36.86 34.36
N ASN A 105 15.54 37.60 33.47
CA ASN A 105 16.52 38.61 33.81
C ASN A 105 15.91 40.02 33.97
N SER A 106 14.59 40.16 33.82
CA SER A 106 13.91 41.43 34.07
C SER A 106 13.85 41.66 35.57
N PRO A 107 14.34 42.80 36.10
CA PRO A 107 14.15 43.13 37.50
C PRO A 107 12.64 43.18 37.74
N LYS A 108 12.17 42.46 38.76
CA LYS A 108 10.81 42.63 39.26
C LYS A 108 10.68 44.11 39.65
N ASN A 109 10.01 44.90 38.82
CA ASN A 109 9.60 46.23 39.23
C ASN A 109 8.78 46.05 40.52
N CYS A 110 9.23 46.72 41.58
CA CYS A 110 8.74 46.63 42.95
C CYS A 110 7.22 46.72 43.06
#